data_AF-A0A252EBK1-F1
#
_entry.id   AF-A0A252EBK1-F1
#
_cell.length_a   1.000
_cell.length_b   1.000
_cell.length_c   1.000
_cell.angle_alpha   90.00
_cell.angle_beta   90.00
_cell.angle_gamma   90.00
#
_symmetry.space_group_name_H-M   'P 1'
#
loop_
_entity.id
_entity.type
_entity.pdbx_description
1 polymer ?
#
loop_
_entity_poly.entity_id
_entity_poly.type
_entity_poly.pdbx_seq_one_letter_code
_entity_poly.pdbx_strand_id
1 'polypeptide(L)'
;MSDTSKRGFASMDEAKQREIASKGGQAAHEKGTAHEFTSEEAREAGRKGGEAVSQDREHMAEIGSKGGKSSHKGSSSSKNDESDDEENEGKSTRGGTSEQHSKAGKQSHKNKKTD
;
A
#
# COMPACT_ATOMS: atom_id res chain seq x y z
N MET A 1 -26.40 1.20 -43.32
CA MET A 1 -25.48 1.74 -42.30
C MET A 1 -25.74 0.96 -41.03
N SER A 2 -24.79 0.15 -40.55
CA SER A 2 -24.99 -0.66 -39.36
C SER A 2 -24.95 0.22 -38.11
N ASP A 3 -26.08 0.36 -37.43
CA ASP A 3 -26.18 0.94 -36.09
C ASP A 3 -25.27 0.16 -35.13
N THR A 4 -24.14 0.78 -34.76
CA THR A 4 -23.30 0.37 -33.63
C THR A 4 -24.02 0.73 -32.33
N SER A 5 -25.27 0.27 -32.16
CA SER A 5 -26.05 0.41 -30.95
C SER A 5 -25.25 -0.15 -29.79
N LYS A 6 -24.85 0.71 -28.83
CA LYS A 6 -24.47 0.48 -27.41
C LYS A 6 -24.39 -1.00 -26.99
N ARG A 7 -23.54 -1.80 -27.64
CA ARG A 7 -23.39 -3.23 -27.42
C ARG A 7 -21.94 -3.50 -27.10
N GLY A 8 -21.70 -4.18 -25.99
CA GLY A 8 -20.37 -4.55 -25.53
C GLY A 8 -20.14 -4.23 -24.07
N PHE A 9 -19.02 -4.72 -23.56
CA PHE A 9 -18.62 -4.57 -22.16
C PHE A 9 -18.40 -3.11 -21.76
N ALA A 10 -17.99 -2.26 -22.70
CA ALA A 10 -17.73 -0.84 -22.49
C ALA A 10 -19.00 0.03 -22.49
N SER A 11 -20.13 -0.47 -23.02
CA SER A 11 -21.40 0.26 -23.03
C SER A 11 -22.33 -0.10 -21.88
N MET A 12 -21.88 -0.96 -20.95
CA MET A 12 -22.59 -1.31 -19.72
C MET A 12 -22.36 -0.28 -18.61
N ASP A 13 -23.23 -0.31 -17.60
CA ASP A 13 -23.03 0.40 -16.34
C ASP A 13 -21.72 0.00 -15.64
N GLU A 14 -21.02 0.96 -15.05
CA GLU A 14 -19.71 0.76 -14.43
C GLU A 14 -19.76 -0.27 -13.30
N ALA A 15 -20.83 -0.24 -12.50
CA ALA A 15 -21.05 -1.22 -11.44
C ALA A 15 -21.13 -2.65 -11.99
N LYS A 16 -21.85 -2.82 -13.11
CA LYS A 16 -22.01 -4.11 -13.78
C LYS A 16 -20.71 -4.56 -14.44
N GLN A 17 -19.95 -3.63 -15.00
CA GLN A 17 -18.63 -3.90 -15.57
C GLN A 17 -17.66 -4.41 -14.50
N ARG A 18 -17.60 -3.74 -13.34
CA ARG A 18 -16.77 -4.14 -12.20
C ARG A 18 -17.17 -5.52 -11.67
N GLU A 19 -18.47 -5.77 -11.55
CA GLU A 19 -18.99 -7.08 -11.10
C GLU A 19 -18.57 -8.21 -12.05
N ILE A 20 -18.73 -8.02 -13.37
CA ILE A 20 -18.35 -9.02 -14.36
C ILE A 20 -16.83 -9.22 -14.40
N ALA A 21 -16.05 -8.14 -14.32
CA ALA A 21 -14.58 -8.22 -14.26
C ALA A 21 -14.12 -8.98 -13.00
N SER A 22 -14.73 -8.69 -11.85
CA SER A 22 -14.46 -9.40 -10.59
C SER A 22 -14.77 -10.88 -10.70
N LYS A 23 -15.96 -11.23 -11.23
CA LYS A 23 -16.37 -12.62 -11.44
C LYS A 23 -15.47 -13.34 -12.45
N GLY A 24 -15.00 -12.66 -13.49
CA GLY A 24 -14.07 -13.21 -14.47
C GLY A 24 -12.72 -13.57 -13.85
N GLY A 25 -12.17 -12.70 -13.00
CA GLY A 25 -10.93 -12.96 -12.26
C GLY A 25 -11.06 -14.14 -11.29
N GLN A 26 -12.15 -14.18 -10.51
CA GLN A 26 -12.44 -15.30 -9.61
C GLN A 26 -12.58 -16.63 -10.36
N ALA A 27 -13.37 -16.64 -11.44
CA ALA A 27 -13.57 -17.84 -12.24
C ALA A 27 -12.27 -18.32 -12.91
N ALA A 28 -11.36 -17.43 -13.30
CA ALA A 28 -10.09 -17.81 -13.90
C ALA A 28 -9.15 -18.51 -12.89
N HIS A 29 -9.17 -18.07 -11.63
CA HIS A 29 -8.49 -18.74 -10.51
C HIS A 29 -9.16 -20.07 -10.17
N GLU A 30 -10.48 -20.10 -9.99
CA GLU A 30 -11.23 -21.34 -9.70
C GLU A 30 -11.03 -22.42 -10.78
N LYS A 31 -10.92 -22.01 -12.04
CA LYS A 31 -10.69 -22.92 -13.18
C LYS A 31 -9.22 -23.31 -13.38
N GLY A 32 -8.28 -22.78 -12.59
CA GLY A 32 -6.85 -23.03 -12.72
C GLY A 32 -6.23 -22.54 -14.04
N THR A 33 -6.93 -21.63 -14.73
CA THR A 33 -6.43 -21.00 -15.97
C THR A 33 -5.54 -19.79 -15.68
N ALA A 34 -5.66 -19.22 -14.48
CA ALA A 34 -4.80 -18.17 -13.97
C ALA A 34 -3.50 -18.76 -13.39
N HIS A 35 -2.42 -17.98 -13.43
CA HIS A 35 -1.19 -18.30 -12.71
C HIS A 35 -1.45 -18.21 -11.21
N GLU A 36 -1.30 -19.33 -10.52
CA GLU A 36 -1.31 -19.40 -9.06
C GLU A 36 0.03 -18.87 -8.55
N PHE A 37 0.04 -17.64 -8.05
CA PHE A 37 1.23 -17.11 -7.40
C PHE A 37 1.43 -17.85 -6.08
N THR A 38 2.55 -18.57 -5.98
CA THR A 38 2.98 -19.06 -4.67
C THR A 38 3.28 -17.87 -3.75
N SER A 39 3.17 -18.06 -2.43
CA SER A 39 3.49 -17.01 -1.46
C SER A 39 4.91 -16.46 -1.64
N GLU A 40 5.85 -17.29 -2.08
CA GLU A 40 7.23 -16.86 -2.38
C GLU A 40 7.29 -15.99 -3.65
N GLU A 41 6.60 -16.38 -4.72
CA GLU A 41 6.54 -15.61 -5.97
C GLU A 41 5.85 -14.26 -5.78
N ALA A 42 4.74 -14.23 -5.04
CA ALA A 42 4.04 -12.98 -4.72
C ALA A 42 4.96 -12.03 -3.93
N ARG A 43 5.75 -12.59 -3.00
CA ARG A 43 6.73 -11.83 -2.22
C ARG A 43 7.87 -11.31 -3.09
N GLU A 44 8.38 -12.10 -4.02
CA GLU A 44 9.42 -11.68 -4.96
C GLU A 44 8.93 -10.61 -5.92
N ALA A 45 7.73 -10.78 -6.50
CA ALA A 45 7.10 -9.78 -7.35
C ALA A 45 6.87 -8.47 -6.58
N GLY A 46 6.37 -8.55 -5.34
CA GLY A 46 6.22 -7.40 -4.45
C GLY A 46 7.55 -6.73 -4.13
N ARG A 47 8.60 -7.50 -3.85
CA ARG A 47 9.96 -6.99 -3.63
C ARG A 47 10.49 -6.25 -4.86
N LYS A 48 10.38 -6.85 -6.05
CA LYS A 48 10.85 -6.27 -7.31
C LYS A 48 10.09 -4.99 -7.69
N GLY A 49 8.77 -5.00 -7.50
CA GLY A 49 7.93 -3.81 -7.70
C GLY A 49 8.29 -2.70 -6.71
N GLY A 50 8.46 -3.05 -5.43
CA GLY A 50 8.92 -2.12 -4.40
C GLY A 50 10.29 -1.54 -4.69
N GLU A 51 11.25 -2.35 -5.14
CA GLU A 51 12.59 -1.92 -5.51
C GLU A 51 12.56 -0.92 -6.66
N ALA A 52 11.80 -1.21 -7.73
CA ALA A 52 11.63 -0.32 -8.87
C ALA A 52 11.03 1.04 -8.48
N VAL A 53 10.03 1.02 -7.59
CA VAL A 53 9.33 2.23 -7.13
C VAL A 53 10.17 3.00 -6.11
N SER A 54 11.00 2.33 -5.31
CA SER A 54 11.79 2.94 -4.22
C SER A 54 13.04 3.72 -4.66
N GLN A 55 13.36 3.73 -5.96
CA GLN A 55 14.56 4.43 -6.48
C GLN A 55 14.52 5.94 -6.18
N ASP A 56 13.33 6.55 -6.21
CA ASP A 56 13.14 7.94 -5.82
C ASP A 56 12.68 8.03 -4.36
N ARG A 57 13.67 8.16 -3.46
CA ARG A 57 13.43 8.27 -2.03
C ARG A 57 12.70 9.55 -1.64
N GLU A 58 12.95 10.66 -2.33
CA GLU A 58 12.35 11.96 -2.00
C GLU A 58 10.85 11.93 -2.33
N HIS A 59 10.50 11.43 -3.52
CA HIS A 59 9.12 11.22 -3.93
C HIS A 59 8.37 10.24 -3.02
N MET A 60 9.03 9.13 -2.61
CA MET A 60 8.43 8.16 -1.67
C MET A 60 8.19 8.77 -0.28
N ALA A 61 9.10 9.60 0.20
CA ALA A 61 8.94 10.30 1.47
C ALA A 61 7.76 11.28 1.40
N GLU A 62 7.60 12.00 0.28
CA GLU A 62 6.47 12.90 0.06
C GLU A 62 5.14 12.14 0.05
N ILE A 63 5.03 11.05 -0.72
CA ILE A 63 3.84 10.19 -0.76
C ILE A 63 3.51 9.64 0.63
N GLY A 64 4.50 9.09 1.34
CA GLY A 64 4.33 8.56 2.69
C GLY A 64 3.87 9.64 3.68
N SER A 65 4.43 10.84 3.59
CA SER A 65 4.02 11.97 4.43
C SER A 65 2.57 12.39 4.17
N LYS A 66 2.14 12.41 2.90
CA LYS A 66 0.77 12.75 2.49
C LYS A 66 -0.24 11.69 2.92
N GLY A 67 0.12 10.40 2.77
CA GLY A 67 -0.68 9.28 3.25
C GLY A 67 -0.83 9.28 4.78
N GLY A 68 0.27 9.53 5.49
CA GLY A 68 0.26 9.72 6.94
C GLY A 68 -0.68 10.85 7.34
N LYS A 69 -0.49 12.07 6.84
CA LYS A 69 -1.38 13.22 7.17
C LYS A 69 -2.87 12.93 6.96
N SER A 70 -3.21 12.11 5.96
CA SER A 70 -4.59 11.74 5.64
C SER A 70 -5.18 10.71 6.62
N SER A 71 -4.35 9.80 7.17
CA SER A 71 -4.82 8.78 8.12
C SER A 71 -5.09 9.32 9.53
N HIS A 72 -4.49 10.45 9.89
CA HIS A 72 -4.65 11.05 11.23
C HIS A 72 -6.02 11.73 11.40
N LYS A 73 -6.76 11.98 10.32
CA LYS A 73 -8.09 12.61 10.37
C LYS A 73 -9.24 11.63 10.66
N GLY A 74 -8.97 10.32 10.63
CA GLY A 74 -9.94 9.27 10.96
C GLY A 74 -9.89 8.75 12.40
N SER A 75 -8.93 9.20 13.22
CA SER A 75 -8.67 8.70 14.57
C SER A 75 -8.94 9.76 15.66
N SER A 76 -9.82 10.73 15.42
CA SER A 76 -10.30 11.63 16.47
C SER A 76 -11.44 10.99 17.26
N SER A 77 -11.17 9.90 17.97
CA SER A 77 -12.05 9.40 19.02
C SER A 77 -11.26 8.65 20.09
N SER A 78 -10.48 9.38 20.88
CA SER A 78 -10.42 9.20 22.33
C SER A 78 -9.66 10.38 22.93
N LYS A 79 -10.37 11.05 23.82
CA LYS A 79 -9.99 12.24 24.56
C LYS A 79 -8.94 11.92 25.62
N ASN A 80 -8.34 13.00 26.11
CA ASN A 80 -7.57 13.17 27.35
C ASN A 80 -6.07 12.95 27.20
N ASP A 81 -5.34 14.05 27.05
CA ASP A 81 -4.22 14.35 27.93
C ASP A 81 -4.05 15.88 27.99
N GLU A 82 -4.51 16.46 29.09
CA GLU A 82 -4.05 17.76 29.58
C GLU A 82 -2.65 17.53 30.13
N SER A 83 -1.64 18.14 29.50
CA SER A 83 -0.32 18.28 30.11
C SER A 83 0.31 19.59 29.68
N ASP A 84 0.69 20.34 30.72
CA ASP A 84 1.25 21.68 30.79
C ASP A 84 2.36 22.05 29.80
N ASP A 85 2.35 23.35 29.51
CA ASP A 85 3.36 24.14 28.81
C ASP A 85 4.60 24.27 29.72
N GLU A 86 5.59 23.37 29.55
CA GLU A 86 6.96 23.60 30.02
C GLU A 86 7.96 23.37 28.89
N GLU A 87 8.84 24.36 28.73
CA GLU A 87 9.92 24.38 27.74
C GLU A 87 10.88 23.20 27.93
N ASN A 88 10.67 22.15 27.13
CA ASN A 88 11.63 21.08 26.95
C ASN A 88 11.45 20.47 25.56
N GLU A 89 12.35 20.80 24.63
CA GLU A 89 12.59 20.23 23.28
C GLU A 89 11.80 18.93 23.02
N GLY A 90 10.51 19.11 22.73
CA GLY A 90 9.50 18.07 22.80
C GLY A 90 9.55 17.19 21.57
N LYS A 91 10.28 16.08 21.69
CA LYS A 91 10.28 14.96 20.73
C LYS A 91 8.86 14.38 20.64
N SER A 92 8.03 14.99 19.80
CA SER A 92 6.76 14.46 19.35
C SER A 92 6.98 13.00 18.93
N THR A 93 6.21 12.06 19.49
CA THR A 93 6.16 10.63 19.11
C THR A 93 5.53 10.42 17.73
N ARG A 94 5.71 11.41 16.85
CA ARG A 94 5.31 11.40 15.46
C ARG A 94 6.45 10.77 14.69
N GLY A 95 6.35 9.46 14.44
CA GLY A 95 7.16 8.66 13.51
C GLY A 95 8.62 9.10 13.37
N GLY A 96 9.53 8.33 13.98
CA GLY A 96 10.97 8.62 13.96
C GLY A 96 11.53 9.01 12.58
N THR A 97 12.62 9.78 12.57
CA THR A 97 13.21 10.36 11.36
C THR A 97 13.53 9.29 10.30
N SER A 98 13.60 9.68 9.03
CA SER A 98 14.02 8.83 7.90
C SER A 98 15.30 8.01 8.22
N GLU A 99 16.21 8.62 8.97
CA GLU A 99 17.46 8.02 9.41
C GLU A 99 17.25 6.92 10.49
N GLN A 100 16.31 7.12 11.41
CA GLN A 100 15.90 6.12 12.40
C GLN A 100 15.23 4.91 11.73
N HIS A 101 14.34 5.13 10.76
CA HIS A 101 13.73 4.06 9.96
C HIS A 101 14.78 3.29 9.14
N SER A 102 15.74 4.00 8.53
CA SER A 102 16.84 3.38 7.80
C SER A 102 17.72 2.53 8.71
N LYS A 103 17.95 2.95 9.96
CA LYS A 103 18.69 2.18 10.97
C LYS A 103 17.94 0.92 11.39
N ALA A 104 16.62 1.00 11.60
CA ALA A 104 15.77 -0.15 11.91
C ALA A 104 15.73 -1.18 10.76
N GLY A 105 15.61 -0.73 9.51
CA GLY A 105 15.65 -1.60 8.33
C GLY A 105 16.99 -2.33 8.17
N LYS A 106 18.11 -1.68 8.51
CA LYS A 106 19.46 -2.28 8.48
C LYS A 106 19.67 -3.37 9.54
N GLN A 107 18.89 -3.40 10.63
CA GLN A 107 19.03 -4.44 11.67
C GLN A 107 18.39 -5.79 11.28
N SER A 108 17.39 -5.80 10.39
CA SER A 108 16.65 -7.03 10.03
C SER A 108 17.46 -8.05 9.21
N HIS A 109 18.61 -7.67 8.65
CA HIS A 109 19.46 -8.59 7.88
C HIS A 109 20.55 -9.28 8.71
N LYS A 110 20.66 -9.00 10.01
CA LYS A 110 21.74 -9.56 10.85
C LYS A 110 21.42 -10.91 11.51
N ASN A 111 20.21 -11.44 11.37
CA ASN A 111 19.85 -12.75 11.95
C ASN A 111 19.92 -13.92 10.95
N LYS A 112 20.56 -13.75 9.78
CA LYS A 112 20.81 -14.86 8.84
C LYS A 112 22.30 -15.12 8.66
N LYS A 113 22.99 -15.44 9.75
CA LYS A 113 24.31 -16.09 9.78
C LYS A 113 24.56 -16.58 11.20
N THR A 114 24.42 -17.89 11.41
CA THR A 114 25.36 -18.83 12.05
C THR A 114 24.58 -20.09 12.43
N ASP A 115 25.21 -21.22 12.10
CA ASP A 115 24.88 -22.65 12.15
C ASP A 115 23.70 -23.16 12.98
#